data_AF-A0A6D2KIF5-F1
#
_entry.id   AF-A0A6D2KIF5-F1
#
_cell.length_a   1.000
_cell.length_b   1.000
_cell.length_c   1.000
_cell.angle_alpha   90.00
_cell.angle_beta   90.00
_cell.angle_gamma   90.00
#
_symmetry.space_group_name_H-M   'P 1'
#
loop_
_entity.id
_entity.type
_entity.pdbx_description
1 polymer ?
#
loop_
_entity_poly.entity_id
_entity_poly.type
_entity_poly.pdbx_seq_one_letter_code
_entity_poly.pdbx_strand_id
1 'polypeptide(L)'
;MPCTHVLAALASAGVHVSHHTCDTYSQECLYATYAHPIYPEEEIDNHKKKSERCRPPKPKDGPGRKKKSRWQSWLEISRKKGKSRRKKPKVYSCSKCKQPGHTRPCPSLLRNKVGLRAVFERSTSFKEVYEVHEVYGVEVTSH
;
A
#
# COMPACT_ATOMS: atom_id res chain seq x y z
N MET A 1 33.49 -11.88 -28.63
CA MET A 1 33.72 -13.17 -27.94
C MET A 1 32.41 -13.96 -27.91
N PRO A 2 32.35 -15.22 -28.37
CA PRO A 2 31.13 -16.03 -28.31
C PRO A 2 30.68 -16.28 -26.86
N CYS A 3 29.38 -16.45 -26.65
CA CYS A 3 28.85 -16.79 -25.33
C CYS A 3 29.10 -18.26 -24.98
N THR A 4 28.92 -18.62 -23.71
CA THR A 4 29.14 -19.99 -23.22
C THR A 4 28.29 -21.04 -23.95
N HIS A 5 27.06 -20.69 -24.33
CA HIS A 5 26.19 -21.58 -25.11
C HIS A 5 26.76 -21.87 -26.51
N VAL A 6 27.31 -20.85 -27.17
CA VAL A 6 27.93 -20.99 -28.49
C VAL A 6 29.20 -21.83 -28.38
N LEU A 7 30.03 -21.61 -27.36
CA LEU A 7 31.23 -22.42 -27.12
C LEU A 7 30.89 -23.91 -26.91
N ALA A 8 29.83 -24.22 -26.16
CA ALA A 8 29.38 -25.60 -25.96
C ALA A 8 28.87 -26.24 -27.26
N ALA A 9 28.12 -25.49 -28.08
CA ALA A 9 27.65 -25.97 -29.38
C ALA A 9 28.81 -26.23 -30.35
N LEU A 10 29.83 -25.37 -30.36
CA LEU A 10 31.03 -25.54 -31.20
C LEU A 10 31.85 -26.75 -30.78
N ALA A 11 32.03 -26.95 -29.47
CA ALA A 11 32.69 -28.14 -28.94
C ALA A 11 31.94 -29.43 -29.32
N SER A 12 30.60 -29.39 -29.27
CA SER A 12 29.75 -30.51 -29.67
C SER A 12 29.79 -30.79 -31.18
N ALA A 13 29.98 -29.75 -31.98
CA ALA A 13 30.10 -29.85 -33.44
C ALA A 13 31.54 -30.16 -33.92
N GLY A 14 32.53 -30.20 -33.01
CA GLY A 14 33.95 -30.39 -33.37
C GLY A 14 34.54 -29.23 -34.18
N VAL A 15 33.91 -28.05 -34.11
CA VAL A 15 34.33 -26.86 -34.86
C VAL A 15 35.25 -26.00 -33.99
N HIS A 16 36.38 -25.58 -34.55
CA HIS A 16 37.33 -24.75 -33.82
C HIS A 16 36.78 -23.34 -33.56
N VAL A 17 36.97 -22.85 -32.33
CA VAL A 17 36.39 -21.58 -31.85
C VAL A 17 36.88 -20.36 -32.64
N SER A 18 38.08 -20.43 -33.23
CA SER A 18 38.67 -19.32 -34.00
C SER A 18 37.80 -18.87 -35.18
N HIS A 19 37.04 -19.78 -35.79
CA HIS A 19 36.15 -19.45 -36.91
C HIS A 19 34.93 -18.61 -36.50
N HIS A 20 34.65 -18.52 -35.19
CA HIS A 20 33.48 -17.84 -34.64
C HIS A 20 33.85 -16.65 -33.76
N THR A 21 35.12 -16.29 -33.73
CA THR A 21 35.64 -15.06 -33.11
C THR A 21 35.97 -14.05 -34.20
N CYS A 22 35.66 -12.78 -33.97
CA CYS A 22 36.11 -11.71 -34.85
C CYS A 22 37.64 -11.60 -34.79
N ASP A 23 38.27 -11.30 -35.93
CA ASP A 23 39.73 -11.14 -36.04
C ASP A 23 40.27 -10.04 -35.12
N THR A 24 39.43 -9.08 -34.71
CA THR A 24 39.77 -8.05 -33.74
C THR A 24 40.14 -8.59 -32.36
N TYR A 25 39.78 -9.84 -32.05
CA TYR A 25 40.19 -10.54 -30.83
C TYR A 25 41.48 -11.35 -31.00
N SER A 26 42.12 -11.30 -32.17
CA SER A 26 43.42 -11.93 -32.39
C SER A 26 44.53 -11.20 -31.63
N GLN A 27 45.58 -11.95 -31.30
CA GLN A 27 46.78 -11.41 -30.65
C GLN A 27 47.48 -10.38 -31.55
N GLU A 28 47.45 -10.59 -32.87
CA GLU A 28 48.02 -9.66 -33.85
C GLU A 28 47.28 -8.32 -33.86
N CYS A 29 45.95 -8.33 -33.83
CA CYS A 29 45.17 -7.09 -33.72
C CYS A 29 45.46 -6.36 -32.41
N LEU A 30 45.60 -7.09 -31.29
CA LEU A 30 45.98 -6.47 -30.02
C LEU A 30 47.34 -5.78 -30.13
N TYR A 31 48.37 -6.47 -30.63
CA TYR A 31 49.69 -5.86 -30.78
C TYR A 31 49.70 -4.69 -31.77
N ALA A 32 48.96 -4.78 -32.87
CA ALA A 32 48.83 -3.68 -33.82
C ALA A 32 48.17 -2.45 -33.18
N THR A 33 47.12 -2.63 -32.37
CA THR A 33 46.43 -1.51 -31.70
C THR A 33 47.30 -0.81 -30.66
N TYR A 34 48.20 -1.53 -29.99
CA TYR A 34 49.12 -0.98 -28.98
C TYR A 34 50.56 -0.82 -29.50
N ALA A 35 50.78 -0.91 -30.81
CA ALA A 35 52.10 -0.73 -31.42
C ALA A 35 52.62 0.70 -31.24
N HIS A 36 51.70 1.65 -31.16
CA HIS A 36 52.00 3.04 -30.87
C HIS A 36 51.61 3.37 -29.43
N PRO A 37 52.45 4.12 -28.70
CA PRO A 37 52.12 4.52 -27.35
C PRO A 37 50.89 5.42 -27.36
N ILE A 38 49.85 5.01 -26.63
CA ILE A 38 48.64 5.79 -26.44
C ILE A 38 48.94 6.81 -25.34
N TYR A 39 49.59 7.90 -25.72
CA TYR A 39 49.74 9.04 -24.83
C TYR A 39 48.44 9.86 -24.85
N PRO A 40 48.04 10.45 -23.71
CA PRO A 40 47.06 11.51 -23.75
C PRO A 40 47.58 12.63 -24.66
N GLU A 41 46.73 13.16 -25.52
CA GLU A 41 47.07 14.33 -26.33
C GLU A 41 47.50 15.47 -25.39
N GLU A 42 48.69 16.02 -25.61
CA GLU A 42 49.27 17.06 -24.76
C GLU A 42 48.43 18.35 -24.72
N GLU A 43 47.44 18.46 -25.62
CA GLU A 43 46.59 19.62 -25.79
C GLU A 43 45.43 19.72 -24.76
N ILE A 44 45.18 18.66 -23.98
CA ILE A 44 44.08 18.60 -22.99
C ILE A 44 44.45 19.24 -21.63
N ASP A 45 45.71 19.62 -21.43
CA ASP A 45 46.12 20.41 -20.26
C ASP A 45 45.70 21.90 -20.34
N ASN A 46 45.05 22.30 -21.44
CA ASN A 46 44.40 23.61 -21.60
C ASN A 46 43.03 23.70 -20.91
N HIS A 47 42.56 22.64 -20.25
CA HIS A 47 41.53 22.80 -19.23
C HIS A 47 42.12 23.67 -18.12
N LYS A 48 41.93 24.99 -18.23
CA LYS A 48 42.18 26.01 -17.18
C LYS A 48 42.26 25.29 -15.85
N LYS A 49 43.48 25.12 -15.30
CA LYS A 49 43.69 24.56 -13.96
C LYS A 49 42.82 25.40 -13.04
N LYS A 50 41.58 24.98 -12.81
CA LYS A 50 40.68 25.67 -11.91
C LYS A 50 41.40 25.54 -10.59
N SER A 51 41.83 26.67 -10.03
CA SER A 51 42.50 26.75 -8.72
C SER A 51 41.63 26.18 -7.59
N GLU A 52 40.39 25.81 -7.91
CA GLU A 52 39.48 25.09 -7.06
C GLU A 52 39.93 23.64 -6.85
N ARG A 53 40.34 23.34 -5.62
CA ARG A 53 40.60 21.98 -5.14
C ARG A 53 39.44 21.06 -5.52
N CYS A 54 39.71 20.03 -6.33
CA CYS A 54 38.75 18.96 -6.62
C CYS A 54 38.24 18.37 -5.30
N ARG A 55 36.98 18.66 -4.94
CA ARG A 55 36.32 18.04 -3.79
C ARG A 55 35.63 16.77 -4.27
N PRO A 56 35.72 15.66 -3.51
CA PRO A 56 34.92 14.48 -3.80
C PRO A 56 33.44 14.87 -3.93
N PRO A 57 32.70 14.31 -4.90
CA PRO A 57 31.27 14.54 -4.99
C PRO A 57 30.62 14.12 -3.67
N LYS A 58 29.74 14.98 -3.12
CA LYS A 58 28.97 14.61 -1.93
C LYS A 58 28.07 13.43 -2.29
N PRO A 59 28.18 12.28 -1.61
CA PRO A 59 27.30 11.15 -1.87
C PRO A 59 25.86 11.58 -1.60
N LYS A 60 24.97 11.31 -2.56
CA LYS A 60 23.53 11.39 -2.34
C LYS A 60 23.08 10.04 -1.82
N ASP A 61 22.45 10.00 -0.67
CA ASP A 61 21.79 8.79 -0.21
C ASP A 61 20.65 8.47 -1.19
N GLY A 62 20.82 7.39 -1.95
CA GLY A 62 19.73 6.84 -2.74
C GLY A 62 18.58 6.44 -1.82
N PRO A 63 17.34 6.33 -2.32
CA PRO A 63 16.25 5.76 -1.54
C PRO A 63 16.71 4.40 -1.00
N GLY A 64 16.78 4.30 0.33
CA GLY A 64 17.31 3.13 1.01
C GLY A 64 16.59 1.86 0.55
N ARG A 65 17.30 0.73 0.60
CA ARG A 65 16.72 -0.56 0.26
C ARG A 65 15.43 -0.77 1.07
N LYS A 66 14.30 -0.87 0.37
CA LYS A 66 13.02 -1.20 1.02
C LYS A 66 13.20 -2.49 1.83
N LYS A 67 12.79 -2.45 3.10
CA LYS A 67 12.81 -3.64 3.96
C LYS A 67 11.97 -4.72 3.30
N LYS A 68 12.53 -5.92 3.11
CA LYS A 68 11.76 -7.07 2.65
C LYS A 68 10.67 -7.34 3.69
N SER A 69 9.42 -7.17 3.33
CA SER A 69 8.32 -7.71 4.14
C SER A 69 8.24 -9.21 3.89
N ARG A 70 8.00 -9.99 4.94
CA ARG A 70 7.65 -11.41 4.79
C ARG A 70 6.32 -11.48 4.02
N TRP A 71 6.19 -12.43 3.11
CA TRP A 71 4.89 -12.77 2.51
C TRP A 71 3.91 -13.08 3.62
N GLN A 72 2.80 -12.33 3.71
CA GLN A 72 1.80 -12.56 4.74
C GLN A 72 1.20 -13.96 4.55
N SER A 73 0.96 -14.67 5.66
CA SER A 73 0.29 -15.97 5.57
C SER A 73 -1.17 -15.77 5.14
N TRP A 74 -1.77 -16.82 4.58
CA TRP A 74 -3.20 -16.82 4.25
C TRP A 74 -4.08 -16.41 5.44
N LEU A 75 -3.70 -16.78 6.67
CA LEU A 75 -4.41 -16.42 7.91
C LEU A 75 -4.26 -14.93 8.28
N GLU A 76 -3.09 -14.32 8.06
CA GLU A 76 -2.89 -12.89 8.30
C GLU A 76 -3.68 -12.02 7.30
N ILE A 77 -3.71 -12.45 6.04
CA ILE A 77 -4.48 -11.81 4.98
C ILE A 77 -5.98 -11.91 5.29
N SER A 78 -6.47 -13.08 5.73
CA SER A 78 -7.89 -13.27 6.05
C SER A 78 -8.34 -12.47 7.28
N ARG A 79 -7.51 -12.41 8.34
CA ARG A 79 -7.79 -11.60 9.54
C ARG A 79 -7.87 -10.10 9.22
N LYS A 80 -7.07 -9.61 8.26
CA LYS A 80 -7.11 -8.20 7.82
C LYS A 80 -8.27 -7.91 6.87
N LYS A 81 -8.66 -8.87 6.02
CA LYS A 81 -9.73 -8.73 5.02
C LYS A 81 -11.15 -8.76 5.64
N GLY A 82 -11.26 -9.12 6.92
CA GLY A 82 -12.54 -9.47 7.57
C GLY A 82 -13.12 -8.50 8.60
N LYS A 83 -12.65 -7.24 8.72
CA LYS A 83 -13.33 -6.24 9.59
C LYS A 83 -14.49 -5.52 8.91
N SER A 84 -15.05 -6.09 7.84
CA SER A 84 -16.35 -5.65 7.33
C SER A 84 -17.40 -6.06 8.36
N ARG A 85 -18.07 -5.07 8.98
CA ARG A 85 -19.16 -5.26 9.94
C ARG A 85 -20.10 -6.33 9.37
N ARG A 86 -20.32 -7.41 10.13
CA ARG A 86 -21.31 -8.47 9.88
C ARG A 86 -22.48 -7.91 9.07
N LYS A 87 -22.87 -8.58 7.97
CA LYS A 87 -24.01 -8.18 7.13
C LYS A 87 -25.15 -7.71 8.04
N LYS A 88 -25.54 -6.44 7.95
CA LYS A 88 -26.63 -5.91 8.77
C LYS A 88 -27.87 -6.77 8.48
N PRO A 89 -28.59 -7.26 9.49
CA PRO A 89 -29.80 -8.02 9.24
C PRO A 89 -30.77 -7.15 8.43
N LYS A 90 -31.35 -7.74 7.38
CA LYS A 90 -32.32 -7.05 6.52
C LYS A 90 -33.55 -6.73 7.38
N VAL A 91 -33.83 -5.45 7.61
CA VAL A 91 -35.04 -5.03 8.33
C VAL A 91 -36.23 -5.30 7.42
N TYR A 92 -37.08 -6.25 7.81
CA TYR A 92 -38.32 -6.56 7.09
C TYR A 92 -39.40 -5.54 7.45
N SER A 93 -40.09 -5.01 6.43
CA SER A 93 -41.21 -4.08 6.59
C SER A 93 -42.53 -4.73 6.17
N CYS A 94 -43.61 -4.38 6.85
CA CYS A 94 -44.94 -4.87 6.51
C CYS A 94 -45.34 -4.38 5.11
N SER A 95 -45.80 -5.27 4.23
CA SER A 95 -46.22 -4.89 2.87
C SER A 95 -47.38 -3.89 2.83
N LYS A 96 -48.19 -3.82 3.89
CA LYS A 96 -49.41 -2.99 3.95
C LYS A 96 -49.17 -1.59 4.50
N CYS A 97 -48.41 -1.44 5.59
CA CYS A 97 -48.13 -0.13 6.19
C CYS A 97 -46.68 0.34 6.01
N LYS A 98 -45.82 -0.48 5.41
CA LYS A 98 -44.38 -0.24 5.17
C LYS A 98 -43.55 0.05 6.43
N GLN A 99 -44.14 -0.11 7.62
CA GLN A 99 -43.44 0.04 8.89
C GLN A 99 -42.65 -1.22 9.24
N PRO A 100 -41.44 -1.09 9.82
CA PRO A 100 -40.66 -2.22 10.31
C PRO A 100 -41.29 -2.84 11.57
N GLY A 101 -40.90 -4.08 11.89
CA GLY A 101 -41.26 -4.71 13.17
C GLY A 101 -42.52 -5.57 13.18
N HIS A 102 -43.21 -5.73 12.05
CA HIS A 102 -44.31 -6.68 11.93
C HIS A 102 -44.54 -7.13 10.48
N THR A 103 -45.13 -8.32 10.32
CA THR A 103 -45.44 -8.90 9.01
C THR A 103 -46.95 -9.09 8.83
N ARG A 104 -47.63 -9.77 9.77
CA ARG A 104 -49.11 -9.88 9.90
C ARG A 104 -49.47 -10.21 11.37
N PRO A 105 -50.62 -9.75 11.92
CA PRO A 105 -51.58 -8.82 11.34
C PRO A 105 -51.05 -7.38 11.35
N CYS A 106 -51.44 -6.59 10.35
CA CYS A 106 -51.04 -5.19 10.29
C CYS A 106 -51.97 -4.35 11.18
N PRO A 107 -51.44 -3.55 12.14
CA PRO A 107 -52.26 -2.73 13.03
C PRO A 107 -53.13 -1.68 12.30
N SER A 108 -52.77 -1.29 11.07
CA SER A 108 -53.60 -0.41 10.25
C SER A 108 -54.88 -1.10 9.73
N LEU A 109 -54.88 -2.42 9.63
CA LEU A 109 -56.08 -3.18 9.23
C LEU A 109 -57.01 -3.51 10.40
N LEU A 110 -56.48 -3.49 11.62
CA LEU A 110 -57.28 -3.69 12.84
C LEU A 110 -58.09 -2.44 13.20
N ARG A 111 -57.69 -1.26 12.70
CA ARG A 111 -58.40 0.02 12.92
C ARG A 111 -59.68 0.19 12.10
N ASN A 112 -59.85 -0.53 10.99
CA ASN A 112 -60.97 -0.32 10.08
C ASN A 112 -62.21 -1.20 10.37
N LYS A 113 -62.22 -1.96 11.48
CA LYS A 113 -63.33 -2.87 11.83
C LYS A 113 -64.06 -2.55 13.13
N VAL A 114 -63.68 -1.51 13.87
CA VAL A 114 -64.39 -1.16 15.11
C VAL A 114 -64.67 0.34 15.10
N GLY A 115 -65.92 0.68 14.83
CA GLY A 115 -66.43 2.00 15.15
C GLY A 115 -66.33 2.25 16.65
N LEU A 116 -65.88 3.45 17.00
CA LEU A 116 -66.12 4.19 18.25
C LEU A 116 -65.73 3.56 19.61
N ARG A 117 -64.89 4.36 20.30
CA ARG A 117 -64.68 4.52 21.75
C ARG A 117 -63.84 3.46 22.49
N ALA A 118 -62.65 3.87 22.92
CA ALA A 118 -62.40 4.17 24.33
C ALA A 118 -61.05 4.89 24.50
N VAL A 119 -61.08 5.91 25.35
CA VAL A 119 -59.95 6.62 25.93
C VAL A 119 -58.97 5.61 26.53
N PHE A 120 -57.68 5.79 26.27
CA PHE A 120 -56.67 5.31 27.20
C PHE A 120 -55.49 6.28 27.27
N GLU A 121 -55.65 7.28 28.14
CA GLU A 121 -54.54 7.97 28.77
C GLU A 121 -53.64 6.93 29.47
N ARG A 122 -52.36 6.92 29.12
CA ARG A 122 -51.30 6.76 30.12
C ARG A 122 -50.12 7.62 29.68
N SER A 123 -50.17 8.84 30.18
CA SER A 123 -49.01 9.55 30.69
C SER A 123 -48.10 8.58 31.45
N THR A 124 -46.87 8.42 30.97
CA THR A 124 -45.68 8.43 31.83
C THR A 124 -44.53 8.96 30.99
N SER A 125 -44.27 10.24 31.21
CA SER A 125 -43.02 10.92 30.96
C SER A 125 -41.83 10.11 31.47
N PHE A 126 -40.83 9.88 30.62
CA PHE A 126 -39.45 9.71 31.03
C PHE A 126 -38.55 10.39 29.98
N LYS A 127 -38.58 11.72 30.01
CA LYS A 127 -37.45 12.55 29.59
C LYS A 127 -36.65 12.80 30.86
N GLU A 128 -35.63 11.99 31.14
CA GLU A 128 -34.56 12.43 32.03
C GLU A 128 -33.56 13.18 31.17
N VAL A 129 -33.70 14.50 31.23
CA VAL A 129 -32.68 15.47 30.84
C VAL A 129 -31.68 15.48 31.99
N TYR A 130 -30.47 15.00 31.73
CA TYR A 130 -29.31 15.24 32.59
C TYR A 130 -28.83 16.67 32.34
N GLU A 131 -29.14 17.57 33.26
CA GLU A 131 -28.33 18.76 33.54
C GLU A 131 -28.88 19.44 34.81
N VAL A 132 -28.17 19.32 35.93
CA VAL A 132 -28.32 20.23 37.07
C VAL A 132 -26.93 20.73 37.42
N HIS A 133 -26.73 22.00 37.10
CA HIS A 133 -25.63 22.84 37.54
C HIS A 133 -25.97 23.41 38.93
N GLU A 134 -24.94 23.46 39.77
CA GLU A 134 -24.61 24.54 40.73
C GLU A 134 -25.41 24.77 42.03
N VAL A 135 -24.62 24.70 43.12
CA VAL A 135 -24.41 25.74 44.16
C VAL A 135 -25.48 25.90 45.24
N TYR A 136 -25.21 25.26 46.39
CA TYR A 136 -25.33 25.80 47.77
C TYR A 136 -24.34 24.95 48.62
N GLY A 137 -23.36 25.46 49.35
CA GLY A 137 -23.38 26.61 50.26
C GLY A 137 -23.64 26.11 51.68
N VAL A 138 -22.65 25.51 52.36
CA VAL A 138 -22.66 25.28 53.82
C VAL A 138 -21.25 25.51 54.37
N GLU A 139 -21.09 26.64 55.06
CA GLU A 139 -20.01 26.90 56.02
C GLU A 139 -20.18 25.98 57.24
N VAL A 140 -19.09 25.61 57.94
CA VAL A 140 -18.94 25.62 59.43
C VAL A 140 -17.54 25.09 59.81
N THR A 141 -16.73 26.02 60.32
CA THR A 141 -15.62 26.01 61.31
C THR A 141 -14.92 24.74 61.85
N SER A 142 -13.58 24.87 61.92
CA SER A 142 -12.62 24.52 63.00
C SER A 142 -12.50 23.09 63.55
N HIS A 143 -11.33 22.48 63.35
CA HIS A 143 -10.35 22.21 64.42
C HIS A 143 -8.97 21.87 63.86
#